data_AF-A0A2G9QJT0-F1
#
_entry.id   AF-A0A2G9QJT0-F1
#
_cell.length_a   1.000
_cell.length_b   1.000
_cell.length_c   1.000
_cell.angle_alpha   90.00
_cell.angle_beta   90.00
_cell.angle_gamma   90.00
#
_symmetry.space_group_name_H-M   'P 1'
#
loop_
_entity.id
_entity.type
_entity.pdbx_description
1 polymer ?
#
loop_
_entity_poly.entity_id
_entity_poly.type
_entity_poly.pdbx_seq_one_letter_code
_entity_poly.pdbx_strand_id
1 'polypeptide(L)'
;MCEGAEIRPDLRCEGAGIGTDPRCEGAGIGADLRCEGAGIGTNLGCEGAGIETDLSCEGAGIGTDPRCEGAGIGADPRCEGAGIGTDLRCEGAGIGTDPRCEGAEIGADPRCEGAGIGADLRCEGAGIGTDLRCEGAGIGADLRCEGAGIGTDPRCEGAGIGTNLGCEGAGIETDLSCEGAGIGT
;
A
#
# COMPACT_ATOMS: atom_id res chain seq x y z
N MET A 1 18.94 -6.23 35.84
CA MET A 1 19.71 -5.43 34.88
C MET A 1 20.75 -6.37 34.35
N CYS A 2 20.61 -6.71 33.08
CA CYS A 2 21.38 -7.76 32.43
C CYS A 2 22.18 -7.06 31.33
N GLU A 3 23.50 -7.01 31.49
CA GLU A 3 24.43 -6.34 30.55
C GLU A 3 24.75 -7.22 29.32
N GLY A 4 23.94 -8.26 29.07
CA GLY A 4 24.12 -9.21 27.97
C GLY A 4 22.90 -10.12 27.76
N ALA A 5 23.03 -11.08 26.83
CA ALA A 5 21.97 -12.03 26.50
C ALA A 5 21.69 -12.98 27.68
N GLU A 6 20.57 -12.77 28.36
CA GLU A 6 20.08 -13.61 29.45
C GLU A 6 18.74 -14.26 29.07
N ILE A 7 18.48 -15.46 29.63
CA ILE A 7 17.22 -16.20 29.43
C ILE A 7 16.46 -16.25 30.76
N ARG A 8 15.40 -15.45 30.89
CA ARG A 8 14.52 -15.42 32.07
C ARG A 8 13.07 -15.10 31.68
N PRO A 9 12.08 -15.49 32.52
CA PRO A 9 10.68 -15.22 32.23
C PRO A 9 10.39 -13.72 32.14
N ASP A 10 10.83 -12.95 33.14
CA ASP A 10 10.73 -11.49 33.18
C ASP A 10 12.15 -10.90 33.16
N LEU A 11 12.49 -10.16 32.11
CA LEU A 11 13.85 -9.68 31.89
C LEU A 11 13.84 -8.18 31.56
N ARG A 12 14.80 -7.42 32.12
CA ARG A 12 15.08 -6.03 31.75
C ARG A 12 16.55 -5.88 31.35
N CYS A 13 16.78 -5.57 30.08
CA CYS A 13 18.10 -5.45 29.46
C CYS A 13 18.29 -4.08 28.81
N GLU A 14 19.47 -3.49 28.97
CA GLU A 14 19.89 -2.35 28.12
C GLU A 14 20.35 -2.85 26.74
N GLY A 15 20.97 -4.04 26.70
CA GLY A 15 21.44 -4.67 25.46
C GLY A 15 20.41 -5.61 24.82
N ALA A 16 20.80 -6.88 24.66
CA ALA A 16 19.95 -7.92 24.11
C ALA A 16 19.34 -8.81 25.19
N GLY A 17 18.08 -9.22 25.05
CA GLY A 17 17.41 -10.14 25.98
C GLY A 17 16.59 -11.22 25.30
N ILE A 18 16.54 -12.41 25.91
CA ILE A 18 15.68 -13.51 25.45
C ILE A 18 14.80 -13.95 26.62
N GLY A 19 13.49 -14.08 26.42
CA GLY A 19 12.61 -14.40 27.55
C GLY A 19 11.18 -14.67 27.14
N THR A 20 10.31 -14.91 28.12
CA THR A 20 8.86 -14.96 27.84
C THR A 20 8.26 -13.57 27.79
N ASP A 21 8.59 -12.69 28.74
CA ASP A 21 8.22 -11.26 28.79
C ASP A 21 9.50 -10.39 28.98
N PRO A 22 10.37 -10.31 27.96
CA PRO A 22 11.54 -9.44 27.99
C PRO A 22 11.18 -7.98 27.70
N ARG A 23 11.92 -7.07 28.35
CA ARG A 23 11.96 -5.63 28.04
C ARG A 23 13.39 -5.22 27.74
N CYS A 24 13.66 -4.76 26.52
CA CYS A 24 15.01 -4.49 26.05
C CYS A 24 15.14 -3.11 25.41
N GLU A 25 16.12 -2.29 25.79
CA GLU A 25 16.41 -1.06 25.03
C GLU A 25 17.01 -1.42 23.65
N GLY A 26 17.95 -2.37 23.61
CA GLY A 26 18.54 -2.86 22.37
C GLY A 26 17.65 -3.83 21.58
N ALA A 27 17.90 -5.13 21.72
CA ALA A 27 17.24 -6.16 20.93
C ALA A 27 16.58 -7.23 21.81
N GLY A 28 15.51 -7.85 21.33
CA GLY A 28 14.77 -8.83 22.10
C GLY A 28 14.30 -10.03 21.29
N ILE A 29 14.19 -11.18 21.94
CA ILE A 29 13.41 -12.32 21.44
C ILE A 29 12.50 -12.82 22.55
N GLY A 30 11.19 -12.88 22.32
CA GLY A 30 10.28 -13.40 23.34
C GLY A 30 8.85 -13.60 22.91
N ALA A 31 8.05 -14.18 23.80
CA ALA A 31 6.64 -14.42 23.52
C ALA A 31 5.82 -13.13 23.60
N ASP A 32 6.05 -12.33 24.65
CA ASP A 32 5.46 -11.02 24.90
C ASP A 32 6.60 -9.98 25.06
N LEU A 33 7.18 -9.52 23.95
CA LEU A 33 8.38 -8.68 23.97
C LEU A 33 8.04 -7.19 23.86
N ARG A 34 8.75 -6.36 24.65
CA ARG A 34 8.84 -4.91 24.41
C ARG A 34 10.28 -4.48 24.16
N CYS A 35 10.56 -3.75 23.09
CA CYS A 35 11.89 -3.19 22.88
C CYS A 35 11.93 -1.83 22.20
N GLU A 36 12.99 -1.04 22.44
CA GLU A 36 13.19 0.22 21.71
C GLU A 36 13.86 -0.04 20.36
N GLY A 37 14.83 -0.95 20.29
CA GLY A 37 15.46 -1.34 19.02
C GLY A 37 14.68 -2.41 18.24
N ALA A 38 15.16 -3.65 18.24
CA ALA A 38 14.66 -4.70 17.35
C ALA A 38 14.12 -5.92 18.09
N GLY A 39 12.99 -6.46 17.65
CA GLY A 39 12.33 -7.59 18.29
C GLY A 39 11.92 -8.71 17.35
N ILE A 40 11.90 -9.93 17.87
CA ILE A 40 11.29 -11.10 17.22
C ILE A 40 10.43 -11.82 18.26
N GLY A 41 9.17 -12.13 17.94
CA GLY A 41 8.29 -12.72 18.93
C GLY A 41 7.01 -13.36 18.42
N THR A 42 6.05 -13.53 19.34
CA THR A 42 4.64 -13.84 19.04
C THR A 42 3.66 -12.71 19.34
N ASN A 43 3.94 -11.87 20.35
CA ASN A 43 3.33 -10.56 20.60
C ASN A 43 4.43 -9.52 20.91
N LEU A 44 4.61 -8.54 20.03
CA LEU A 44 5.74 -7.61 20.03
C LEU A 44 5.28 -6.15 19.95
N GLY A 45 5.77 -5.36 20.89
CA GLY A 45 5.80 -3.90 20.78
C GLY A 45 7.24 -3.42 20.59
N CYS A 46 7.54 -2.71 19.50
CA CYS A 46 8.86 -2.11 19.32
C CYS A 46 8.88 -0.72 18.69
N GLU A 47 9.77 0.16 19.15
CA GLU A 47 9.95 1.48 18.50
C GLU A 47 10.71 1.33 17.17
N GLY A 48 11.74 0.47 17.11
CA GLY A 48 12.56 0.27 15.92
C GLY A 48 11.96 -0.70 14.90
N ALA A 49 12.24 -2.01 15.03
CA ALA A 49 11.81 -2.99 14.04
C ALA A 49 11.38 -4.34 14.63
N GLY A 50 10.38 -4.97 14.04
CA GLY A 50 9.81 -6.22 14.54
C GLY A 50 9.56 -7.28 13.47
N ILE A 51 9.62 -8.56 13.87
CA ILE A 51 9.24 -9.70 13.04
C ILE A 51 8.32 -10.64 13.82
N GLU A 52 7.06 -10.80 13.38
CA GLU A 52 6.04 -11.54 14.12
C GLU A 52 4.69 -11.71 13.40
N THR A 53 3.84 -12.62 13.86
CA THR A 53 2.41 -12.70 13.49
C THR A 53 1.57 -11.44 13.84
N ASP A 54 1.60 -10.94 15.09
CA ASP A 54 0.80 -9.82 15.62
C ASP A 54 1.66 -8.64 16.15
N LEU A 55 2.32 -7.93 15.24
CA LEU A 55 3.27 -6.87 15.58
C LEU A 55 2.64 -5.48 15.71
N SER A 56 3.06 -4.70 16.71
CA SER A 56 2.90 -3.24 16.76
C SER A 56 4.26 -2.54 16.79
N CYS A 57 4.55 -1.66 15.83
CA CYS A 57 5.84 -0.98 15.77
C CYS A 57 5.78 0.50 15.36
N GLU A 58 6.68 1.36 15.86
CA GLU A 58 6.79 2.73 15.32
C GLU A 58 7.58 2.73 14.00
N GLY A 59 8.67 1.98 13.92
CA GLY A 59 9.48 1.87 12.70
C GLY A 59 8.97 0.85 11.68
N ALA A 60 9.60 -0.31 11.59
CA ALA A 60 9.35 -1.27 10.50
C ALA A 60 8.96 -2.68 10.99
N GLY A 61 7.95 -3.27 10.36
CA GLY A 61 7.40 -4.55 10.78
C GLY A 61 7.26 -5.57 9.66
N ILE A 62 7.58 -6.83 9.96
CA ILE A 62 7.36 -7.95 9.05
C ILE A 62 6.50 -8.98 9.75
N GLY A 63 5.40 -9.42 9.13
CA GLY A 63 4.48 -10.30 9.81
C GLY A 63 3.33 -10.85 9.02
N THR A 64 2.37 -11.45 9.72
CA THR A 64 1.06 -11.74 9.12
C THR A 64 0.25 -10.46 9.07
N ASP A 65 0.06 -9.81 10.22
CA ASP A 65 -0.80 -8.62 10.37
C ASP A 65 -0.06 -7.45 11.05
N PRO A 66 1.12 -7.00 10.56
CA PRO A 66 1.89 -5.97 11.24
C PRO A 66 1.17 -4.63 11.21
N ARG A 67 1.21 -3.91 12.34
CA ARG A 67 0.73 -2.53 12.49
C ARG A 67 1.91 -1.62 12.76
N CYS A 68 2.26 -0.75 11.82
CA CYS A 68 3.43 0.10 11.98
C CYS A 68 3.27 1.54 11.52
N GLU A 69 3.82 2.52 12.25
CA GLU A 69 3.80 3.91 11.77
C GLU A 69 4.70 4.05 10.53
N GLY A 70 5.90 3.46 10.53
CA GLY A 70 6.83 3.53 9.41
C GLY A 70 6.51 2.61 8.23
N ALA A 71 6.88 1.32 8.32
CA ALA A 71 6.72 0.38 7.20
C ALA A 71 6.22 -1.00 7.62
N GLY A 72 5.41 -1.66 6.77
CA GLY A 72 4.85 -2.98 7.06
C GLY A 72 4.96 -3.95 5.89
N ILE A 73 5.42 -5.18 6.13
CA ILE A 73 5.42 -6.27 5.14
C ILE A 73 4.65 -7.45 5.70
N GLY A 74 3.61 -7.92 5.02
CA GLY A 74 2.87 -9.08 5.50
C GLY A 74 1.74 -9.57 4.61
N ALA A 75 0.86 -10.38 5.18
CA ALA A 75 -0.38 -10.74 4.50
C ALA A 75 -1.34 -9.54 4.52
N ASP A 76 -1.65 -9.03 5.72
CA ASP A 76 -2.60 -7.92 5.93
C ASP A 76 -1.96 -6.73 6.69
N PRO A 77 -0.84 -6.16 6.19
CA PRO A 77 -0.16 -5.06 6.86
C PRO A 77 -1.02 -3.80 6.95
N ARG A 78 -0.84 -3.06 8.05
CA ARG A 78 -1.41 -1.72 8.25
C ARG A 78 -0.30 -0.74 8.61
N CYS A 79 -0.11 0.30 7.83
CA CYS A 79 0.94 1.26 8.13
C CYS A 79 0.68 2.70 7.71
N GLU A 80 1.20 3.69 8.43
CA GLU A 80 1.08 5.10 8.01
C GLU A 80 2.03 5.38 6.83
N GLY A 81 3.27 4.88 6.85
CA GLY A 81 4.20 5.02 5.75
C GLY A 81 3.98 4.02 4.61
N ALA A 82 4.94 3.09 4.41
CA ALA A 82 4.98 2.23 3.22
C ALA A 82 4.69 0.76 3.53
N GLY A 83 3.94 0.09 2.67
CA GLY A 83 3.52 -1.28 2.90
C GLY A 83 3.71 -2.22 1.71
N ILE A 84 3.91 -3.51 2.01
CA ILE A 84 3.90 -4.59 1.03
C ILE A 84 3.05 -5.75 1.55
N GLY A 85 1.98 -6.12 0.86
CA GLY A 85 1.19 -7.28 1.29
C GLY A 85 0.07 -7.72 0.36
N THR A 86 -0.65 -8.76 0.75
CA THR A 86 -1.80 -9.25 -0.03
C THR A 86 -2.97 -8.30 0.12
N ASP A 87 -3.41 -8.04 1.35
CA ASP A 87 -4.50 -7.12 1.71
C ASP A 87 -3.95 -5.92 2.50
N LEU A 88 -3.12 -5.12 1.84
CA LEU A 88 -2.44 -3.97 2.45
C LEU A 88 -3.39 -2.79 2.71
N ARG A 89 -3.22 -2.13 3.86
CA ARG A 89 -3.74 -0.77 4.10
C ARG A 89 -2.62 0.19 4.49
N CYS A 90 -2.50 1.32 3.79
CA CYS A 90 -1.51 2.33 4.15
C CYS A 90 -1.92 3.78 3.93
N GLU A 91 -1.31 4.76 4.58
CA GLU A 91 -1.51 6.16 4.18
C GLU A 91 -0.53 6.56 3.07
N GLY A 92 0.72 6.10 3.14
CA GLY A 92 1.75 6.36 2.13
C GLY A 92 1.66 5.46 0.89
N ALA A 93 2.68 4.62 0.68
CA ALA A 93 2.86 3.88 -0.57
C ALA A 93 2.68 2.37 -0.39
N GLY A 94 1.94 1.73 -1.30
CA GLY A 94 1.58 0.33 -1.18
C GLY A 94 1.93 -0.52 -2.39
N ILE A 95 2.42 -1.73 -2.15
CA ILE A 95 2.58 -2.76 -3.19
C ILE A 95 1.86 -4.03 -2.75
N GLY A 96 0.96 -4.56 -3.56
CA GLY A 96 0.20 -5.71 -3.13
C GLY A 96 -0.64 -6.40 -4.16
N THR A 97 -1.45 -7.36 -3.71
CA THR A 97 -2.50 -7.90 -4.57
C THR A 97 -3.68 -6.93 -4.58
N ASP A 98 -4.18 -6.60 -3.38
CA ASP A 98 -5.35 -5.74 -3.18
C ASP A 98 -5.02 -4.56 -2.24
N PRO A 99 -4.03 -3.70 -2.57
CA PRO A 99 -3.66 -2.59 -1.70
C PRO A 99 -4.76 -1.53 -1.63
N ARG A 100 -4.82 -0.84 -0.48
CA ARG A 100 -5.69 0.32 -0.24
C ARG A 100 -4.94 1.40 0.52
N CYS A 101 -4.67 2.52 -0.13
CA CYS A 101 -3.83 3.56 0.40
C CYS A 101 -4.20 4.97 -0.07
N GLU A 102 -3.85 5.97 0.72
CA GLU A 102 -4.10 7.36 0.32
C GLU A 102 -3.09 7.82 -0.74
N GLY A 103 -1.83 7.36 -0.65
CA GLY A 103 -0.76 7.74 -1.57
C GLY A 103 -0.68 6.91 -2.86
N ALA A 104 0.47 6.27 -3.08
CA ALA A 104 0.81 5.64 -4.37
C ALA A 104 0.77 4.11 -4.29
N GLU A 105 0.22 3.45 -5.30
CA GLU A 105 -0.01 2.01 -5.28
C GLU A 105 0.40 1.26 -6.54
N ILE A 106 0.83 0.01 -6.34
CA ILE A 106 0.98 -0.98 -7.40
C ILE A 106 0.34 -2.29 -6.95
N GLY A 107 -0.60 -2.83 -7.74
CA GLY A 107 -1.16 -4.14 -7.43
C GLY A 107 -1.98 -4.79 -8.52
N ALA A 108 -2.63 -5.90 -8.20
CA ALA A 108 -3.62 -6.50 -9.09
C ALA A 108 -4.90 -5.65 -9.08
N ASP A 109 -5.48 -5.43 -7.90
CA ASP A 109 -6.74 -4.71 -7.70
C ASP A 109 -6.59 -3.49 -6.75
N PRO A 110 -5.68 -2.55 -7.04
CA PRO A 110 -5.38 -1.40 -6.18
C PRO A 110 -6.54 -0.41 -6.02
N ARG A 111 -6.57 0.30 -4.89
CA ARG A 111 -7.53 1.36 -4.57
C ARG A 111 -6.85 2.52 -3.85
N CYS A 112 -6.55 3.58 -4.59
CA CYS A 112 -5.82 4.73 -4.05
C CYS A 112 -6.51 6.08 -4.20
N GLU A 113 -6.26 7.02 -3.30
CA GLU A 113 -6.63 8.43 -3.54
C GLU A 113 -5.62 9.11 -4.49
N GLY A 114 -4.33 8.76 -4.39
CA GLY A 114 -3.25 9.30 -5.20
C GLY A 114 -3.07 8.62 -6.56
N ALA A 115 -1.92 7.94 -6.73
CA ALA A 115 -1.50 7.39 -8.03
C ALA A 115 -1.45 5.86 -7.99
N GLY A 116 -2.07 5.19 -8.97
CA GLY A 116 -2.18 3.74 -8.99
C GLY A 116 -1.68 3.10 -10.28
N ILE A 117 -1.14 1.89 -10.16
CA ILE A 117 -0.89 0.99 -11.30
C ILE A 117 -1.47 -0.39 -10.99
N GLY A 118 -2.35 -0.91 -11.84
CA GLY A 118 -2.84 -2.28 -11.63
C GLY A 118 -3.65 -2.88 -12.77
N ALA A 119 -4.08 -4.12 -12.60
CA ALA A 119 -4.93 -4.78 -13.58
C ALA A 119 -6.35 -4.19 -13.51
N ASP A 120 -6.95 -4.20 -12.32
CA ASP A 120 -8.28 -3.66 -12.02
C ASP A 120 -8.18 -2.49 -11.03
N LEU A 121 -7.84 -1.31 -11.52
CA LEU A 121 -7.51 -0.16 -10.67
C LEU A 121 -8.72 0.77 -10.44
N ARG A 122 -8.85 1.25 -9.21
CA ARG A 122 -9.70 2.40 -8.85
C ARG A 122 -8.89 3.50 -8.19
N CYS A 123 -8.98 4.74 -8.66
CA CYS A 123 -8.30 5.85 -8.00
C CYS A 123 -8.98 7.23 -8.09
N GLU A 124 -8.70 8.12 -7.14
CA GLU A 124 -9.14 9.53 -7.19
C GLU A 124 -8.05 10.49 -7.75
N GLY A 125 -7.01 9.94 -8.36
CA GLY A 125 -5.95 10.71 -9.01
C GLY A 125 -5.51 10.14 -10.35
N ALA A 126 -4.26 9.69 -10.44
CA ALA A 126 -3.67 9.22 -11.68
C ALA A 126 -3.61 7.68 -11.73
N GLY A 127 -4.10 7.07 -12.81
CA GLY A 127 -4.14 5.61 -12.92
C GLY A 127 -3.54 5.08 -14.22
N ILE A 128 -2.88 3.92 -14.12
CA ILE A 128 -2.50 3.10 -15.28
C ILE A 128 -3.01 1.67 -15.04
N GLY A 129 -3.80 1.13 -15.95
CA GLY A 129 -4.26 -0.25 -15.80
C GLY A 129 -4.97 -0.84 -17.00
N THR A 130 -5.31 -2.12 -16.95
CA THR A 130 -6.13 -2.74 -17.99
C THR A 130 -7.58 -2.30 -17.87
N ASP A 131 -8.19 -2.51 -16.71
CA ASP A 131 -9.54 -2.10 -16.35
C ASP A 131 -9.43 -0.96 -15.32
N LEU A 132 -9.59 0.28 -15.78
CA LEU A 132 -9.32 1.46 -14.96
C LEU A 132 -10.60 2.27 -14.71
N ARG A 133 -10.84 2.62 -13.45
CA ARG A 133 -11.77 3.68 -13.06
C ARG A 133 -11.02 4.77 -12.30
N CYS A 134 -11.06 6.01 -12.77
CA CYS A 134 -10.41 7.10 -12.05
C CYS A 134 -11.16 8.44 -12.09
N GLU A 135 -11.08 9.19 -11.00
CA GLU A 135 -11.34 10.63 -11.00
C GLU A 135 -9.99 11.32 -11.21
N GLY A 136 -9.73 11.89 -12.38
CA GLY A 136 -8.42 12.44 -12.74
C GLY A 136 -7.90 11.96 -14.09
N ALA A 137 -6.69 11.42 -14.12
CA ALA A 137 -6.01 11.06 -15.36
C ALA A 137 -5.80 9.54 -15.47
N GLY A 138 -6.21 8.93 -16.58
CA GLY A 138 -6.15 7.48 -16.76
C GLY A 138 -5.48 7.05 -18.07
N ILE A 139 -4.73 5.96 -18.00
CA ILE A 139 -4.28 5.22 -19.18
C ILE A 139 -4.69 3.75 -19.03
N GLY A 140 -5.48 3.22 -19.96
CA GLY A 140 -5.86 1.82 -19.90
C GLY A 140 -6.56 1.26 -21.12
N ALA A 141 -6.78 -0.05 -21.15
CA ALA A 141 -7.52 -0.67 -22.24
C ALA A 141 -9.01 -0.32 -22.13
N ASP A 142 -9.63 -0.77 -21.03
CA ASP A 142 -11.00 -0.48 -20.64
C ASP A 142 -11.01 0.62 -19.57
N LEU A 143 -11.05 1.87 -20.03
CA LEU A 143 -10.94 3.05 -19.16
C LEU A 143 -12.28 3.74 -18.94
N ARG A 144 -12.58 4.09 -17.68
CA ARG A 144 -13.60 5.08 -17.31
C ARG A 144 -12.97 6.15 -16.47
N CYS A 145 -13.10 7.41 -16.87
CA CYS A 145 -12.57 8.50 -16.05
C CYS A 145 -13.41 9.77 -16.06
N GLU A 146 -13.43 10.45 -14.91
CA GLU A 146 -13.83 11.84 -14.79
C GLU A 146 -12.57 12.70 -14.92
N GLY A 147 -12.28 13.21 -16.11
CA GLY A 147 -11.03 13.91 -16.41
C GLY A 147 -10.43 13.53 -17.76
N ALA A 148 -9.15 13.12 -17.78
CA ALA A 148 -8.42 12.86 -19.03
C ALA A 148 -8.07 11.37 -19.18
N GLY A 149 -8.39 10.78 -20.31
CA GLY A 149 -8.18 9.35 -20.54
C GLY A 149 -7.51 9.01 -21.87
N ILE A 150 -6.64 8.01 -21.85
CA ILE A 150 -6.05 7.41 -23.05
C ILE A 150 -6.28 5.90 -23.02
N GLY A 151 -6.83 5.32 -24.10
CA GLY A 151 -7.08 3.88 -24.11
C GLY A 151 -7.54 3.28 -25.42
N THR A 152 -7.84 1.98 -25.40
CA THR A 152 -8.49 1.34 -26.57
C THR A 152 -9.98 1.67 -26.58
N ASP A 153 -10.65 1.50 -25.43
CA ASP A 153 -12.09 1.70 -25.27
C ASP A 153 -12.42 2.69 -24.12
N PRO A 154 -11.86 3.93 -24.14
CA PRO A 154 -12.05 4.88 -23.06
C PRO A 154 -13.46 5.49 -23.03
N ARG A 155 -13.94 5.77 -21.81
CA ARG A 155 -15.12 6.58 -21.51
C ARG A 155 -14.72 7.73 -20.59
N CYS A 156 -14.71 8.95 -21.12
CA CYS A 156 -14.19 10.11 -20.39
C CYS A 156 -15.24 11.21 -20.22
N GLU A 157 -15.52 11.63 -18.99
CA GLU A 157 -16.14 12.92 -18.71
C GLU A 157 -15.04 13.99 -18.69
N GLY A 158 -14.64 14.44 -19.88
CA GLY A 158 -13.53 15.38 -20.06
C GLY A 158 -12.80 15.15 -21.38
N ALA A 159 -11.49 14.88 -21.33
CA ALA A 159 -10.66 14.64 -22.51
C ALA A 159 -10.41 13.15 -22.74
N GLY A 160 -10.45 12.70 -23.99
CA GLY A 160 -10.24 11.32 -24.37
C GLY A 160 -9.39 11.15 -25.62
N ILE A 161 -8.54 10.13 -25.62
CA ILE A 161 -7.86 9.65 -26.83
C ILE A 161 -8.03 8.13 -26.87
N GLY A 162 -8.60 7.60 -27.96
CA GLY A 162 -8.70 6.16 -28.08
C GLY A 162 -9.10 5.65 -29.46
N THR A 163 -9.31 4.34 -29.56
CA THR A 163 -9.77 3.71 -30.80
C THR A 163 -11.29 3.71 -30.90
N ASN A 164 -11.98 3.38 -29.80
CA ASN A 164 -13.43 3.46 -29.64
C ASN A 164 -13.76 4.33 -28.41
N LEU A 165 -13.74 5.64 -28.57
CA LEU A 165 -13.91 6.60 -27.49
C LEU A 165 -15.38 7.02 -27.32
N GLY A 166 -15.82 7.01 -26.06
CA GLY A 166 -16.97 7.75 -25.60
C GLY A 166 -16.52 8.96 -24.78
N CYS A 167 -16.96 10.17 -25.10
CA CYS A 167 -16.57 11.32 -24.29
C CYS A 167 -17.61 12.43 -24.15
N GLU A 168 -17.65 13.04 -22.97
CA GLU A 168 -18.35 14.29 -22.69
C GLU A 168 -17.33 15.43 -22.58
N GLY A 169 -16.70 15.77 -23.71
CA GLY A 169 -15.73 16.87 -23.77
C GLY A 169 -14.92 16.87 -25.06
N ALA A 170 -13.62 16.65 -24.99
CA ALA A 170 -12.73 16.67 -26.16
C ALA A 170 -12.22 15.27 -26.51
N GLY A 171 -12.28 14.88 -27.78
CA GLY A 171 -11.89 13.55 -28.25
C GLY A 171 -10.98 13.56 -29.46
N ILE A 172 -9.99 12.65 -29.49
CA ILE A 172 -9.22 12.30 -30.69
C ILE A 172 -9.31 10.79 -30.91
N GLU A 173 -9.79 10.34 -32.07
CA GLU A 173 -9.96 8.91 -32.31
C GLU A 173 -10.12 8.48 -33.78
N THR A 174 -10.33 7.18 -33.98
CA THR A 174 -10.70 6.55 -35.24
C THR A 174 -12.23 6.39 -35.44
N ASP A 175 -13.04 6.06 -34.40
CA ASP A 175 -14.48 5.77 -34.52
C ASP A 175 -15.36 6.47 -33.43
N LEU A 176 -15.94 7.64 -33.75
CA LEU A 176 -16.32 8.64 -32.74
C LEU A 176 -17.75 8.66 -32.17
N SER A 177 -17.82 8.72 -30.83
CA SER A 177 -19.03 9.05 -30.04
C SER A 177 -18.74 10.07 -28.92
N CYS A 178 -18.53 11.34 -29.29
CA CYS A 178 -18.33 12.42 -28.33
C CYS A 178 -19.44 13.47 -28.40
N GLU A 179 -19.90 13.95 -27.24
CA GLU A 179 -20.88 15.03 -27.13
C GLU A 179 -20.25 16.44 -27.23
N GLY A 180 -18.92 16.53 -27.27
CA GLY A 180 -18.18 17.79 -27.45
C GLY A 180 -17.31 17.86 -28.71
N ALA A 181 -16.09 18.37 -28.60
CA ALA A 181 -15.20 18.60 -29.74
C ALA A 181 -14.42 17.32 -30.11
N GLY A 182 -14.58 16.84 -31.34
CA GLY A 182 -13.93 15.60 -31.81
C GLY A 182 -13.05 15.80 -33.05
N ILE A 183 -11.87 15.16 -33.07
CA ILE A 183 -11.04 15.00 -34.27
C ILE A 183 -10.94 13.51 -34.60
N GLY A 184 -11.58 13.10 -35.69
CA GLY A 184 -11.43 11.76 -36.27
C GLY A 184 -10.22 11.69 -37.21
N THR A 185 -9.43 10.62 -37.15
CA THR A 185 -8.30 10.33 -38.07
C THR A 185 -8.54 9.04 -38.84
#